data_AF-A0A022M832-F1
#
_entry.id   AF-A0A022M832-F1
#
_cell.length_a   1.000
_cell.length_b   1.000
_cell.length_c   1.000
_cell.angle_alpha   90.00
_cell.angle_beta   90.00
_cell.angle_gamma   90.00
#
_symmetry.space_group_name_H-M   'P 1'
#
loop_
_entity.id
_entity.type
_entity.pdbx_description
1 polymer ?
#
loop_
_entity_poly.entity_id
_entity_poly.type
_entity_poly.pdbx_seq_one_letter_code
_entity_poly.pdbx_strand_id
1 'polypeptide(L)'
;MDRIPTVTFGDLDGAATPVPPGESGPYRLAAGGTAYAAVRTVADPADPEARRVATLTVAADPALPGRTFTASELGAGGSVRVWEPVTTWWQASAAAADRAIGLSR
;
A
#
# COMPACT_ATOMS: atom_id res chain seq x y z
N MET A 1 -13.69 2.80 8.51
CA MET A 1 -12.80 2.06 7.60
C MET A 1 -11.94 1.12 8.43
N ASP A 2 -11.28 0.16 7.79
CA ASP A 2 -10.31 -0.67 8.49
C ASP A 2 -9.09 0.16 8.87
N ARG A 3 -8.37 -0.24 9.93
CA ARG A 3 -7.15 0.40 10.39
C ARG A 3 -5.95 0.11 9.49
N ILE A 4 -6.02 -0.98 8.74
CA ILE A 4 -5.00 -1.40 7.81
C ILE A 4 -5.55 -1.24 6.38
N PRO A 5 -4.91 -0.44 5.51
CA PRO A 5 -5.27 -0.42 4.11
C PRO A 5 -5.09 -1.81 3.51
N THR A 6 -6.04 -2.24 2.67
CA THR A 6 -5.82 -3.41 1.82
C THR A 6 -5.19 -2.96 0.53
N VAL A 7 -3.98 -3.43 0.23
CA VAL A 7 -3.24 -3.09 -0.99
C VAL A 7 -2.93 -4.37 -1.76
N THR A 8 -3.51 -4.52 -2.95
CA THR A 8 -3.34 -5.68 -3.83
C THR A 8 -2.72 -5.30 -5.16
N PHE A 9 -2.17 -6.29 -5.88
CA PHE A 9 -1.27 -6.06 -7.00
C PHE A 9 -1.69 -6.86 -8.23
N GLY A 10 -2.47 -6.23 -9.13
CA GLY A 10 -2.91 -6.86 -10.38
C GLY A 10 -3.54 -8.24 -10.17
N ASP A 11 -2.92 -9.24 -10.80
CA ASP A 11 -3.27 -10.66 -10.78
C ASP A 11 -2.48 -11.47 -9.74
N LEU A 12 -1.65 -10.83 -8.90
CA LEU A 12 -0.94 -11.51 -7.83
C LEU A 12 -1.86 -11.82 -6.66
N ASP A 13 -1.67 -13.01 -6.11
CA ASP A 13 -2.28 -13.40 -4.86
C ASP A 13 -1.61 -12.68 -3.69
N GLY A 14 -2.43 -12.26 -2.72
CA GLY A 14 -1.97 -11.63 -1.49
C GLY A 14 -2.00 -10.10 -1.53
N ALA A 15 -1.94 -9.53 -0.33
CA ALA A 15 -1.92 -8.10 -0.09
C ALA A 15 -0.59 -7.68 0.53
N ALA A 16 -0.28 -6.38 0.51
CA ALA A 16 0.86 -5.84 1.22
C ALA A 16 0.75 -6.12 2.73
N THR A 17 1.83 -6.60 3.33
CA THR A 17 1.89 -6.92 4.75
C THR A 17 1.96 -5.64 5.58
N PRO A 18 1.13 -5.47 6.62
CA PRO A 18 1.20 -4.30 7.49
C PRO A 18 2.50 -4.27 8.29
N VAL A 19 3.10 -3.08 8.40
CA VAL A 19 4.23 -2.80 9.29
C VAL A 19 3.86 -1.63 10.23
N PRO A 20 3.89 -1.83 11.56
CA PRO A 20 4.15 -3.10 12.24
C PRO A 20 3.04 -4.14 11.95
N PRO A 21 3.33 -5.45 12.11
CA PRO A 21 2.30 -6.48 12.05
C PRO A 21 1.19 -6.19 13.04
N GLY A 22 -0.05 -6.44 12.64
CA GLY A 22 -1.21 -6.21 13.48
C GLY A 22 -2.48 -6.75 12.85
N GLU A 23 -3.52 -6.81 13.67
CA GLU A 23 -4.85 -7.23 13.23
C GLU A 23 -5.64 -6.04 12.70
N SER A 24 -6.60 -6.36 11.83
CA SER A 24 -7.60 -5.44 11.34
C SER A 24 -8.49 -4.91 12.48
N GLY A 25 -9.23 -3.84 12.21
CA GLY A 25 -10.09 -3.24 13.21
C GLY A 25 -10.55 -1.84 12.84
N PRO A 26 -11.51 -1.27 13.59
CA PRO A 26 -12.07 0.02 13.22
C PRO A 26 -11.02 1.14 13.35
N TYR A 27 -10.95 1.96 12.29
CA TYR A 27 -10.29 3.25 12.26
C TYR A 27 -11.30 4.35 11.98
N ARG A 28 -11.36 5.31 12.89
CA ARG A 28 -12.24 6.48 12.79
C ARG A 28 -11.56 7.54 11.95
N LEU A 29 -12.21 7.89 10.84
CA LEU A 29 -11.87 9.05 10.03
C LEU A 29 -13.05 10.01 10.12
N ALA A 30 -12.79 11.27 10.48
CA ALA A 30 -13.81 12.30 10.51
C ALA A 30 -14.37 12.54 9.10
N ALA A 31 -15.62 13.01 9.00
CA ALA A 31 -16.20 13.38 7.72
C ALA A 31 -15.34 14.46 7.04
N GLY A 32 -14.99 14.23 5.76
CA GLY A 32 -14.07 15.10 5.01
C GLY A 32 -12.59 14.98 5.41
N GLY A 33 -12.25 14.08 6.34
CA GLY A 33 -10.86 13.80 6.72
C GLY A 33 -10.11 13.00 5.66
N THR A 34 -8.78 13.12 5.68
CA THR A 34 -7.87 12.34 4.84
C THR A 34 -6.99 11.47 5.72
N ALA A 35 -6.80 10.21 5.32
CA ALA A 35 -5.83 9.31 5.90
C ALA A 35 -4.79 8.94 4.85
N TYR A 36 -3.57 8.64 5.30
CA TYR A 36 -2.42 8.40 4.45
C TYR A 36 -1.81 7.04 4.78
N ALA A 37 -1.30 6.35 3.77
CA ALA A 37 -0.49 5.16 3.96
C ALA A 37 0.65 5.16 2.96
N ALA A 38 1.77 4.53 3.33
CA ALA A 38 2.91 4.34 2.45
C ALA A 38 3.03 2.86 2.12
N VAL A 39 3.41 2.57 0.87
CA VAL A 39 3.58 1.21 0.37
C VAL A 39 4.97 1.10 -0.23
N ARG A 40 5.73 0.08 0.18
CA ARG A 40 6.95 -0.34 -0.49
C ARG A 40 6.67 -1.65 -1.19
N THR A 41 6.71 -1.64 -2.51
CA THR A 41 6.33 -2.80 -3.32
C THR A 41 7.48 -3.79 -3.50
N VAL A 42 8.73 -3.33 -3.39
CA VAL A 42 9.95 -4.14 -3.51
C VAL A 42 11.04 -3.54 -2.64
N ALA A 43 11.82 -4.36 -1.93
CA ALA A 43 12.95 -3.90 -1.12
C ALA A 43 14.18 -3.59 -1.99
N ASP A 44 14.55 -4.57 -2.84
CA ASP A 44 15.63 -4.45 -3.80
C ASP A 44 15.06 -4.41 -5.23
N PRO A 45 15.18 -3.29 -5.96
CA PRO A 45 14.72 -3.19 -7.35
C PRO A 45 15.34 -4.19 -8.32
N ALA A 46 16.46 -4.83 -7.96
CA ALA A 46 17.16 -5.86 -8.72
C ALA A 46 16.81 -7.30 -8.27
N ASP A 47 15.89 -7.46 -7.32
CA ASP A 47 15.49 -8.77 -6.83
C ASP A 47 14.96 -9.66 -7.99
N PRO A 48 15.56 -10.83 -8.23
CA PRO A 48 15.18 -11.69 -9.35
C PRO A 48 13.78 -12.31 -9.17
N GLU A 49 13.24 -12.35 -7.95
CA GLU A 49 11.91 -12.90 -7.66
C GLU A 49 10.80 -11.86 -7.87
N ALA A 50 11.15 -10.59 -8.08
CA ALA A 50 10.20 -9.52 -8.27
C ALA A 50 9.30 -9.73 -9.50
N ARG A 51 8.00 -9.81 -9.25
CA ARG A 51 6.96 -9.89 -10.27
C ARG A 51 6.62 -8.51 -10.79
N ARG A 52 6.09 -8.44 -12.01
CA ARG A 52 5.70 -7.20 -12.68
C ARG A 52 4.21 -7.19 -12.91
N VAL A 53 3.53 -6.18 -12.38
CA VAL A 53 2.10 -5.98 -12.57
C VAL A 53 1.82 -4.62 -13.20
N ALA A 54 0.71 -4.51 -13.92
CA ALA A 54 0.30 -3.26 -14.55
C ALA A 54 -0.40 -2.31 -13.56
N THR A 55 -1.02 -2.86 -12.51
CA THR A 55 -1.91 -2.12 -11.61
C THR A 55 -1.72 -2.49 -10.15
N LEU A 56 -2.11 -1.57 -9.28
CA LEU A 56 -2.22 -1.74 -7.83
C LEU A 56 -3.58 -1.20 -7.38
N THR A 57 -4.23 -1.89 -6.46
CA THR A 57 -5.53 -1.47 -5.89
C THR A 57 -5.38 -1.18 -4.41
N VAL A 58 -5.93 -0.05 -3.97
CA VAL A 58 -5.98 0.35 -2.55
C VAL A 58 -7.43 0.41 -2.09
N ALA A 59 -7.78 -0.36 -1.07
CA ALA A 59 -9.08 -0.30 -0.41
C ALA A 59 -8.95 0.17 1.03
N ALA A 60 -9.94 0.96 1.48
CA ALA A 60 -10.03 1.43 2.85
C ALA A 60 -10.44 0.33 3.84
N ASP A 61 -11.02 -0.75 3.34
CA ASP A 61 -11.53 -1.89 4.09
C ASP A 61 -11.57 -3.10 3.15
N PRO A 62 -11.19 -4.31 3.58
CA PRO A 62 -11.23 -5.51 2.73
C PRO A 62 -12.64 -5.85 2.22
N ALA A 63 -13.70 -5.39 2.91
CA ALA A 63 -15.08 -5.59 2.48
C ALA A 63 -15.55 -4.56 1.43
N LEU A 64 -14.73 -3.55 1.11
CA LEU A 64 -15.09 -2.47 0.19
C LEU A 64 -14.28 -2.54 -1.11
N PRO A 65 -14.85 -2.10 -2.24
CA PRO A 65 -14.08 -1.92 -3.45
C PRO A 65 -12.99 -0.86 -3.22
N GLY A 66 -11.80 -1.13 -3.73
CA GLY A 66 -10.70 -0.20 -3.72
C GLY A 66 -10.68 0.74 -4.94
N ARG A 67 -9.69 1.61 -4.96
CA ARG A 67 -9.29 2.38 -6.14
C ARG A 67 -8.06 1.75 -6.77
N THR A 68 -8.14 1.50 -8.07
CA THR A 68 -7.02 0.97 -8.86
C THR A 68 -6.20 2.12 -9.46
N PHE A 69 -4.89 1.93 -9.48
CA PHE A 69 -3.90 2.81 -10.09
C PHE A 69 -3.05 2.00 -11.06
N THR A 70 -2.74 2.59 -12.20
CA THR A 70 -1.80 2.06 -13.19
C THR A 70 -0.35 2.37 -12.79
N ALA A 71 0.59 1.56 -13.27
CA ALA A 71 2.03 1.82 -13.09
C ALA A 71 2.43 3.23 -13.55
N SER A 72 1.82 3.74 -14.64
CA SER A 72 2.04 5.09 -15.14
C SER A 72 1.56 6.18 -14.18
N GLU A 73 0.38 6.02 -13.59
CA GLU A 73 -0.16 6.98 -12.59
C GLU A 73 0.70 7.01 -11.32
N LEU A 74 1.34 5.89 -11.00
CA LEU A 74 2.27 5.76 -9.87
C LEU A 74 3.70 6.22 -10.19
N GLY A 75 4.01 6.58 -11.44
CA GLY A 75 5.37 6.93 -11.85
C GLY A 75 6.35 5.75 -11.89
N ALA A 76 5.84 4.51 -11.88
CA ALA A 76 6.63 3.27 -11.92
C ALA A 76 7.05 2.84 -13.35
N GLY A 77 6.81 3.69 -14.35
CA GLY A 77 7.03 3.37 -15.76
C GLY A 77 5.99 2.35 -16.26
N GLY A 78 6.44 1.32 -16.96
CA GLY A 78 5.54 0.32 -17.59
C GLY A 78 5.00 -0.76 -16.66
N SER A 79 5.52 -0.90 -15.43
CA SER A 79 5.09 -1.94 -14.49
C SER A 79 5.48 -1.60 -13.06
N VAL A 80 4.63 -1.96 -12.09
CA VAL A 80 5.01 -2.01 -10.67
C VAL A 80 5.77 -3.31 -10.41
N ARG A 81 6.98 -3.22 -9.84
CA ARG A 81 7.73 -4.40 -9.37
C ARG A 81 7.28 -4.75 -7.96
N VAL A 82 6.97 -6.01 -7.73
CA VAL A 82 6.38 -6.50 -6.48
C VAL A 82 7.15 -7.70 -5.97
N TRP A 83 7.72 -7.58 -4.77
CA TRP A 83 8.31 -8.66 -3.99
C TRP A 83 8.23 -8.30 -2.50
N GLU A 84 7.63 -9.19 -1.71
CA GLU A 84 7.36 -8.98 -0.28
C GLU A 84 6.85 -7.56 0.03
N PRO A 85 5.73 -7.14 -0.59
CA PRO A 85 5.23 -5.79 -0.44
C PRO A 85 4.80 -5.53 1.00
N VAL A 86 5.07 -4.33 1.48
CA VAL A 86 4.68 -3.87 2.81
C VAL A 86 3.90 -2.56 2.74
N THR A 87 2.97 -2.37 3.67
CA THR A 87 2.21 -1.13 3.83
C THR A 87 2.23 -0.67 5.28
N THR A 88 2.12 0.63 5.51
CA THR A 88 1.84 1.15 6.85
C THR A 88 0.37 0.95 7.20
N TRP A 89 0.03 1.10 8.48
CA TRP A 89 -1.34 1.40 8.87
C TRP A 89 -1.75 2.79 8.36
N TRP A 90 -3.03 3.15 8.45
CA TRP A 90 -3.47 4.51 8.20
C TRP A 90 -2.82 5.50 9.16
N GLN A 91 -2.26 6.58 8.61
CA GLN A 91 -1.58 7.67 9.29
C GLN A 91 -2.30 9.00 9.07
N ALA A 92 -2.07 9.94 9.98
CA ALA A 92 -2.66 11.28 9.91
C ALA A 92 -2.00 12.19 8.87
N SER A 93 -0.83 11.83 8.34
CA SER A 93 -0.13 12.61 7.31
C SER A 93 0.77 11.74 6.44
N ALA A 94 1.07 12.22 5.22
CA ALA A 94 2.01 11.57 4.31
C ALA A 94 3.39 11.39 4.96
N ALA A 95 3.92 12.43 5.61
CA ALA A 95 5.22 12.37 6.29
C ALA A 95 5.24 11.34 7.44
N ALA A 96 4.12 11.11 8.14
CA ALA A 96 4.03 10.06 9.14
C ALA A 96 4.04 8.66 8.51
N ALA A 97 3.37 8.50 7.36
CA ALA A 97 3.42 7.26 6.58
C ALA A 97 4.82 6.97 6.06
N ASP A 98 5.51 7.94 5.48
CA ASP A 98 6.88 7.78 4.99
C ASP A 98 7.84 7.39 6.13
N ARG A 99 7.74 8.05 7.28
CA ARG A 99 8.53 7.70 8.48
C ARG A 99 8.27 6.27 8.94
N ALA A 100 7.01 5.82 8.93
CA ALA A 100 6.63 4.50 9.42
C ALA A 100 7.21 3.35 8.59
N ILE A 101 7.60 3.60 7.33
CA ILE A 101 8.23 2.60 6.45
C ILE A 101 9.69 2.93 6.10
N GLY A 102 10.28 3.94 6.75
CA GLY A 102 11.70 4.30 6.63
C GLY A 102 12.07 5.15 5.41
N LEU A 103 11.11 5.86 4.80
CA LEU A 103 11.34 6.72 3.63
C LEU A 103 11.70 8.17 3.97
N SER A 104 11.62 8.56 5.24
CA SER A 104 12.07 9.89 5.69
C SER A 104 13.61 9.95 5.77
N ARG A 105 14.21 10.86 4.99
CA ARG A 105 15.60 11.30 5.18
C ARG A 105 15.81 12.00 6.52
#